data_AF-A0A0P9SHY5-F1
#
_entry.id   AF-A0A0P9SHY5-F1
#
_cell.length_a   1.000
_cell.length_b   1.000
_cell.length_c   1.000
_cell.angle_alpha   90.00
_cell.angle_beta   90.00
_cell.angle_gamma   90.00
#
_symmetry.space_group_name_H-M   'P 1'
#
loop_
_entity.id
_entity.type
_entity.pdbx_description
1 polymer ?
#
loop_
_entity_poly.entity_id
_entity_poly.type
_entity_poly.pdbx_seq_one_letter_code
_entity_poly.pdbx_strand_id
1 'polypeptide(L)'
;MNINSYLSEIEHAARSVIGLLWEEHRQVEELQAQVEKLNVEVHDGYRRAAAWKDSEDPDDVMAEAGIRWETYFGPDKQRNDVTDRLTQAHDQLAARAFSRSSMAASLLQYAKQGISITQSSFDACPDGYAIGTQVLKQVIWQGRNQSTHWEEGKPHKAVTVCFDLLTAEAGGQFAPYKTQNLAFEVVTLLGWDSYEVFEADLRSLA
;
A
#
# COMPACT_ATOMS: atom_id res chain seq x y z
N MET A 1 -22.89 -17.64 15.71
CA MET A 1 -23.08 -16.33 15.06
C MET A 1 -22.81 -16.53 13.57
N ASN A 2 -23.59 -15.93 12.66
CA ASN A 2 -23.32 -16.03 11.22
C ASN A 2 -22.42 -14.87 10.74
N ILE A 3 -21.88 -14.97 9.52
CA ILE A 3 -20.94 -13.98 8.98
C ILE A 3 -21.53 -12.58 8.90
N ASN A 4 -22.83 -12.44 8.60
CA ASN A 4 -23.50 -11.15 8.48
C ASN A 4 -23.54 -10.42 9.82
N SER A 5 -23.87 -11.13 10.91
CA SER A 5 -23.86 -10.58 12.26
C SER A 5 -22.45 -10.20 12.69
N TYR A 6 -21.46 -11.06 12.42
CA TYR A 6 -20.07 -10.77 12.76
C TYR A 6 -19.54 -9.51 12.04
N LEU A 7 -19.73 -9.42 10.73
CA LEU A 7 -19.28 -8.29 9.92
C LEU A 7 -19.91 -6.97 10.39
N SER A 8 -21.20 -6.99 10.71
CA SER A 8 -21.90 -5.82 11.25
C SER A 8 -21.35 -5.36 12.59
N GLU A 9 -20.92 -6.29 13.47
CA GLU A 9 -20.32 -5.94 14.77
C GLU A 9 -18.93 -5.32 14.63
N ILE A 10 -18.12 -5.78 13.66
CA ILE A 10 -16.74 -5.30 13.49
C ILE A 10 -16.59 -4.14 12.50
N GLU A 11 -17.65 -3.78 11.77
CA GLU A 11 -17.60 -2.81 10.65
C GLU A 11 -16.90 -1.51 11.05
N HIS A 12 -17.31 -0.91 12.17
CA HIS A 12 -16.75 0.35 12.62
C HIS A 12 -15.24 0.24 12.91
N ALA A 13 -14.82 -0.83 13.58
CA ALA A 13 -13.41 -1.07 13.90
C ALA A 13 -12.58 -1.34 12.64
N ALA A 14 -13.08 -2.21 11.75
CA ALA A 14 -12.41 -2.55 10.49
C ALA A 14 -12.27 -1.32 9.58
N ARG A 15 -13.33 -0.53 9.39
CA ARG A 15 -13.28 0.73 8.61
C ARG A 15 -12.25 1.70 9.17
N SER A 16 -12.20 1.85 10.49
CA SER A 16 -11.25 2.75 11.15
C SER A 16 -9.80 2.31 10.93
N VAL A 17 -9.53 1.00 11.10
CA VAL A 17 -8.19 0.43 10.87
C VAL A 17 -7.78 0.55 9.40
N ILE A 18 -8.66 0.21 8.46
CA ILE A 18 -8.39 0.34 7.02
C ILE A 18 -8.14 1.80 6.66
N GLY A 19 -8.96 2.73 7.14
CA GLY A 19 -8.76 4.16 6.92
C GLY A 19 -7.37 4.62 7.38
N LEU A 20 -6.97 4.27 8.60
CA LEU A 20 -5.66 4.63 9.14
C LEU A 20 -4.49 3.96 8.41
N LEU A 21 -4.65 2.73 7.95
CA LEU A 21 -3.61 1.99 7.21
C LEU A 21 -3.27 2.64 5.88
N TRP A 22 -4.29 3.14 5.17
CA TRP A 22 -4.15 3.57 3.78
C TRP A 22 -4.06 5.09 3.61
N GLU A 23 -4.38 5.88 4.63
CA GLU A 23 -4.30 7.35 4.57
C GLU A 23 -2.92 7.85 4.13
N GLU A 24 -1.86 7.37 4.79
CA GLU A 24 -0.48 7.79 4.47
C GLU A 24 -0.03 7.28 3.09
N HIS A 25 -0.52 6.11 2.67
CA HIS A 25 -0.20 5.56 1.36
C HIS A 25 -0.83 6.39 0.24
N ARG A 26 -2.11 6.72 0.36
CA ARG A 26 -2.83 7.59 -0.57
C ARG A 26 -2.20 8.97 -0.66
N GLN A 27 -1.74 9.52 0.46
CA GLN A 27 -1.03 10.80 0.47
C GLN A 27 0.26 10.75 -0.36
N VAL A 28 1.02 9.64 -0.26
CA VAL A 28 2.22 9.45 -1.08
C VAL A 28 1.86 9.29 -2.56
N GLU A 29 0.87 8.48 -2.89
CA GLU A 29 0.41 8.31 -4.29
C GLU A 29 -0.06 9.63 -4.90
N GLU A 30 -0.80 10.44 -4.15
CA GLU A 30 -1.26 11.76 -4.59
C GLU A 30 -0.08 12.71 -4.86
N LEU A 31 0.89 12.78 -3.93
CA LEU A 31 2.08 13.61 -4.09
C LEU A 31 2.95 13.16 -5.27
N GLN A 32 3.08 11.84 -5.48
CA GLN A 32 3.79 11.29 -6.64
C GLN A 32 3.13 11.71 -7.94
N ALA A 33 1.81 11.57 -8.05
CA ALA A 33 1.06 12.00 -9.24
C ALA A 33 1.21 13.51 -9.50
N GLN A 34 1.25 14.33 -8.44
CA GLN A 34 1.50 15.78 -8.56
C GLN A 34 2.91 16.08 -9.08
N VAL A 35 3.94 15.38 -8.57
CA VAL A 35 5.32 15.53 -9.06
C VAL A 35 5.43 15.12 -10.52
N GLU A 36 4.81 14.01 -10.92
CA GLU A 36 4.80 13.56 -12.32
C GLU A 36 4.17 14.60 -13.25
N LYS A 37 3.03 15.16 -12.86
CA LYS A 37 2.37 16.23 -13.62
C LYS A 37 3.28 17.46 -13.76
N LEU A 38 3.87 17.93 -12.66
CA LEU A 38 4.74 19.09 -12.66
C LEU A 38 6.03 18.86 -13.45
N ASN A 39 6.56 17.63 -13.46
CA ASN A 39 7.70 17.27 -14.30
C ASN A 39 7.42 17.49 -15.79
N VAL A 40 6.22 17.14 -16.25
CA VAL A 40 5.81 17.38 -17.65
C VAL A 40 5.76 18.88 -17.95
N GLU A 41 5.16 19.69 -17.07
CA GLU A 41 5.05 21.14 -17.24
C GLU A 41 6.42 21.83 -17.24
N VAL A 42 7.30 21.45 -16.30
CA VAL A 42 8.68 21.96 -16.20
C VAL A 42 9.48 21.60 -17.46
N HIS A 43 9.36 20.36 -17.93
CA HIS A 43 10.06 19.92 -19.13
C HIS A 43 9.56 20.65 -20.39
N ASP A 44 8.25 20.89 -20.52
CA ASP A 44 7.70 21.70 -21.61
C ASP A 44 8.21 23.14 -21.57
N GLY A 45 8.19 23.79 -20.40
CA GLY A 45 8.67 25.15 -20.21
C GLY A 45 10.14 25.32 -20.61
N TYR A 46 11.02 24.45 -20.12
CA TYR A 46 12.44 24.50 -20.48
C TYR A 46 12.71 24.12 -21.93
N ARG A 47 11.94 23.19 -22.52
CA ARG A 47 12.04 22.88 -23.96
C ARG A 47 11.64 24.06 -24.84
N ARG A 48 10.55 24.76 -24.48
CA ARG A 48 10.13 26.00 -25.16
C ARG A 48 11.19 27.09 -25.07
N ALA A 49 11.78 27.29 -23.89
CA ALA A 49 12.90 28.23 -23.74
C ALA A 49 14.09 27.83 -24.62
N ALA A 50 14.46 26.55 -24.63
CA ALA A 50 15.59 26.05 -25.42
C ALA A 50 15.43 26.24 -26.93
N ALA A 51 14.21 26.39 -27.45
CA ALA A 51 13.95 26.66 -28.87
C ALA A 51 14.53 28.00 -29.36
N TRP A 52 14.78 28.94 -28.45
CA TRP A 52 15.26 30.28 -28.74
C TRP A 52 16.74 30.50 -28.37
N LYS A 53 17.40 29.46 -27.84
CA LYS A 53 18.73 29.56 -27.21
C LYS A 53 19.84 30.08 -28.13
N ASP A 54 19.74 29.79 -29.42
CA ASP A 54 20.73 30.17 -30.42
C ASP A 54 20.30 31.41 -31.24
N SER A 55 19.21 32.09 -30.84
CA SER A 55 18.81 33.34 -31.48
C SER A 55 19.70 34.50 -31.03
N GLU A 56 20.13 35.31 -31.98
CA GLU A 56 20.84 36.57 -31.72
C GLU A 56 19.89 37.77 -31.72
N ASP A 57 18.60 37.56 -32.04
CA ASP A 57 17.59 38.61 -32.01
C ASP A 57 17.30 39.01 -30.54
N PRO A 58 17.42 40.30 -30.19
CA PRO A 58 17.16 40.77 -28.83
C PRO A 58 15.79 40.39 -28.28
N ASP A 59 14.74 40.38 -29.11
CA ASP A 59 13.38 40.05 -28.68
C ASP A 59 13.26 38.55 -28.35
N ASP A 60 13.91 37.68 -29.14
CA ASP A 60 13.93 36.23 -28.90
C ASP A 60 14.74 35.87 -27.65
N VAL A 61 15.87 36.55 -27.42
CA VAL A 61 16.68 36.37 -26.19
C VAL A 61 15.87 36.77 -24.96
N MET A 62 15.11 37.87 -25.03
CA MET A 62 14.21 38.29 -23.96
C MET A 62 13.06 37.30 -23.75
N ALA A 63 12.51 36.73 -24.83
CA ALA A 63 11.47 35.71 -24.76
C ALA A 63 11.99 34.41 -24.12
N GLU A 64 13.21 33.94 -24.46
CA GLU A 64 13.86 32.82 -23.78
C GLU A 64 13.95 33.07 -22.28
N ALA A 65 14.51 34.22 -21.90
CA ALA A 65 14.73 34.58 -20.51
C ALA A 65 13.40 34.62 -19.75
N GLY A 66 12.36 35.22 -20.34
CA GLY A 66 11.01 35.26 -19.77
C GLY A 66 10.45 33.87 -19.50
N ILE A 67 10.48 32.98 -20.50
CA ILE A 67 9.97 31.60 -20.36
C ILE A 67 10.76 30.82 -19.30
N ARG A 68 12.09 30.96 -19.25
CA ARG A 68 12.91 30.32 -18.20
C ARG A 68 12.56 30.83 -16.82
N TRP A 69 12.39 32.13 -16.67
CA TRP A 69 12.01 32.74 -15.39
C TRP A 69 10.63 32.28 -14.93
N GLU A 70 9.64 32.29 -15.82
CA GLU A 70 8.29 31.79 -15.54
C GLU A 70 8.31 30.31 -15.15
N THR A 71 9.10 29.49 -15.87
CA THR A 71 9.24 28.06 -15.58
C THR A 71 9.90 27.83 -14.21
N TYR A 72 11.02 28.52 -13.95
CA TYR A 72 11.80 28.36 -12.72
C TYR A 72 11.02 28.82 -11.47
N PHE A 73 10.44 30.02 -11.50
CA PHE A 73 9.71 30.57 -10.35
C PHE A 73 8.26 30.08 -10.25
N GLY A 74 7.74 29.42 -11.29
CA GLY A 74 6.42 28.81 -11.32
C GLY A 74 6.48 27.28 -11.10
N PRO A 75 6.28 26.46 -12.14
CA PRO A 75 6.12 25.02 -12.00
C PRO A 75 7.35 24.30 -11.43
N ASP A 76 8.57 24.80 -11.67
CA ASP A 76 9.80 24.15 -11.16
C ASP A 76 9.95 24.34 -9.64
N LYS A 77 9.67 25.56 -9.15
CA LYS A 77 9.58 25.83 -7.71
C LYS A 77 8.51 24.97 -7.06
N GLN A 78 7.31 24.92 -7.63
CA GLN A 78 6.21 24.08 -7.11
C GLN A 78 6.59 22.60 -7.10
N ARG A 79 7.25 22.11 -8.16
CA ARG A 79 7.75 20.73 -8.20
C ARG A 79 8.69 20.46 -7.04
N ASN A 80 9.64 21.36 -6.76
CA ASN A 80 10.57 21.20 -5.65
C ASN A 80 9.84 21.15 -4.30
N ASP A 81 8.89 22.08 -4.05
CA ASP A 81 8.09 22.09 -2.83
C ASP A 81 7.28 20.79 -2.63
N VAL A 82 6.67 20.27 -3.69
CA VAL A 82 5.92 18.99 -3.65
C VAL A 82 6.87 17.80 -3.48
N THR A 83 8.05 17.83 -4.11
CA THR A 83 9.07 16.78 -3.96
C THR A 83 9.59 16.70 -2.53
N ASP A 84 9.78 17.83 -1.87
CA ASP A 84 10.18 17.88 -0.45
C ASP A 84 9.09 17.27 0.43
N ARG A 85 7.81 17.59 0.17
CA ARG A 85 6.67 16.98 0.88
C ARG A 85 6.56 15.48 0.63
N LEU A 86 6.81 15.02 -0.60
CA LEU A 86 6.83 13.61 -0.95
C LEU A 86 7.93 12.87 -0.18
N THR A 87 9.12 13.47 -0.09
CA THR A 87 10.24 12.93 0.69
C THR A 87 9.86 12.80 2.16
N GLN A 88 9.29 13.85 2.75
CA GLN A 88 8.80 13.83 4.13
C GLN A 88 7.71 12.76 4.36
N ALA A 89 6.81 12.57 3.41
CA ALA A 89 5.76 11.55 3.50
C ALA A 89 6.35 10.13 3.45
N HIS A 90 7.36 9.89 2.60
CA HIS A 90 8.11 8.63 2.59
C HIS A 90 8.85 8.38 3.92
N ASP A 91 9.48 9.40 4.48
CA ASP A 91 10.16 9.30 5.79
C ASP A 91 9.16 8.95 6.91
N GLN A 92 7.95 9.53 6.88
CA GLN A 92 6.89 9.21 7.83
C GLN A 92 6.40 7.76 7.69
N LEU A 93 6.16 7.29 6.45
CA LEU A 93 5.79 5.90 6.18
C LEU A 93 6.85 4.91 6.69
N ALA A 94 8.13 5.24 6.53
CA ALA A 94 9.24 4.43 7.02
C ALA A 94 9.30 4.45 8.55
N ALA A 95 9.21 5.62 9.18
CA ALA A 95 9.22 5.77 10.64
C ALA A 95 8.04 5.06 11.32
N ARG A 96 6.89 4.95 10.64
CA ARG A 96 5.66 4.33 11.15
C ARG A 96 5.44 2.89 10.66
N ALA A 97 6.41 2.29 9.95
CA ALA A 97 6.29 0.96 9.39
C ALA A 97 5.86 -0.09 10.44
N PHE A 98 6.47 -0.06 11.63
CA PHE A 98 6.10 -0.97 12.72
C PHE A 98 4.63 -0.81 13.13
N SER A 99 4.18 0.42 13.38
CA SER A 99 2.79 0.70 13.77
C SER A 99 1.80 0.28 12.68
N ARG A 100 2.17 0.49 11.41
CA ARG A 100 1.36 0.07 10.26
C ARG A 100 1.21 -1.44 10.20
N SER A 101 2.31 -2.19 10.34
CA SER A 101 2.25 -3.65 10.41
C SER A 101 1.45 -4.15 11.63
N SER A 102 1.50 -3.48 12.79
CA SER A 102 0.65 -3.83 13.94
C SER A 102 -0.85 -3.57 13.68
N MET A 103 -1.20 -2.48 13.00
CA MET A 103 -2.59 -2.21 12.60
C MET A 103 -3.09 -3.24 11.57
N ALA A 104 -2.26 -3.58 10.58
CA ALA A 104 -2.59 -4.61 9.60
C ALA A 104 -2.75 -6.00 10.25
N ALA A 105 -1.95 -6.31 11.27
CA ALA A 105 -2.10 -7.53 12.06
C ALA A 105 -3.45 -7.59 12.78
N SER A 106 -3.96 -6.43 13.24
CA SER A 106 -5.29 -6.34 13.84
C SER A 106 -6.40 -6.62 12.82
N LEU A 107 -6.26 -6.15 11.58
CA LEU A 107 -7.19 -6.44 10.50
C LEU A 107 -7.21 -7.93 10.13
N LEU A 108 -6.03 -8.56 10.02
CA LEU A 108 -5.90 -10.01 9.83
C LEU A 108 -6.48 -10.81 11.02
N GLN A 109 -6.37 -10.28 12.23
CA GLN A 109 -6.97 -10.86 13.43
C GLN A 109 -8.51 -10.83 13.38
N TYR A 110 -9.11 -9.74 12.88
CA TYR A 110 -10.55 -9.69 12.63
C TYR A 110 -10.95 -10.75 11.59
N ALA A 111 -10.26 -10.82 10.46
CA ALA A 111 -10.54 -11.84 9.45
C ALA A 111 -10.50 -13.28 10.02
N LYS A 112 -9.43 -13.61 10.76
CA LYS A 112 -9.30 -14.92 11.41
C LYS A 112 -10.41 -15.20 12.41
N GLN A 113 -10.81 -14.20 13.21
CA GLN A 113 -11.92 -14.32 14.16
C GLN A 113 -13.24 -14.57 13.43
N GLY A 114 -13.51 -13.86 12.33
CA GLY A 114 -14.66 -14.11 11.47
C GLY A 114 -14.73 -15.58 11.06
N ILE A 115 -13.67 -16.09 10.44
CA ILE A 115 -13.57 -17.51 10.06
C ILE A 115 -13.84 -18.43 11.26
N SER A 116 -13.23 -18.15 12.42
CA SER A 116 -13.33 -19.01 13.60
C SER A 116 -14.71 -19.01 14.27
N ILE A 117 -15.46 -17.91 14.16
CA ILE A 117 -16.77 -17.75 14.79
C ILE A 117 -17.89 -18.29 13.90
N THR A 118 -17.73 -18.15 12.58
CA THR A 118 -18.75 -18.54 11.61
C THR A 118 -18.60 -19.97 11.13
N GLN A 119 -17.38 -20.52 11.13
CA GLN A 119 -17.09 -21.88 10.70
C GLN A 119 -16.85 -22.82 11.88
N SER A 120 -17.22 -24.09 11.71
CA SER A 120 -16.99 -25.13 12.71
C SER A 120 -15.53 -25.56 12.82
N SER A 121 -14.77 -25.45 11.73
CA SER A 121 -13.33 -25.72 11.67
C SER A 121 -12.67 -24.98 10.50
N PHE A 122 -11.34 -24.92 10.50
CA PHE A 122 -10.58 -24.39 9.36
C PHE A 122 -10.82 -25.20 8.08
N ASP A 123 -10.96 -26.52 8.19
CA ASP A 123 -11.21 -27.39 7.03
C ASP A 123 -12.62 -27.24 6.47
N ALA A 124 -13.60 -26.87 7.32
CA ALA A 124 -14.97 -26.59 6.91
C ALA A 124 -15.12 -25.20 6.26
N CYS A 125 -14.16 -24.30 6.46
CA CYS A 125 -14.14 -22.98 5.83
C CYS A 125 -13.94 -23.14 4.31
N PRO A 126 -14.80 -22.55 3.47
CA PRO A 126 -14.55 -22.43 2.03
C PRO A 126 -13.17 -21.84 1.74
N ASP A 127 -12.57 -22.24 0.63
CA ASP A 127 -11.20 -21.83 0.27
C ASP A 127 -11.10 -20.34 -0.07
N GLY A 128 -12.19 -19.75 -0.59
CA GLY A 128 -12.19 -18.44 -1.22
C GLY A 128 -11.51 -18.47 -2.60
N TYR A 129 -11.04 -17.32 -3.08
CA TYR A 129 -10.34 -17.24 -4.36
C TYR A 129 -8.86 -17.66 -4.24
N ALA A 130 -8.23 -17.95 -5.38
CA ALA A 130 -6.83 -18.35 -5.45
C ALA A 130 -5.89 -17.14 -5.44
N ILE A 131 -4.80 -17.24 -4.66
CA ILE A 131 -3.70 -16.28 -4.59
C ILE A 131 -2.44 -17.05 -4.99
N GLY A 132 -2.10 -16.97 -6.27
CA GLY A 132 -1.10 -17.87 -6.87
C GLY A 132 -1.55 -19.32 -6.77
N THR A 133 -0.75 -20.17 -6.15
CA THR A 133 -1.08 -21.58 -5.88
C THR A 133 -1.80 -21.81 -4.55
N GLN A 134 -2.02 -20.74 -3.78
CA GLN A 134 -2.65 -20.80 -2.46
C GLN A 134 -4.10 -20.32 -2.51
N VAL A 135 -4.83 -20.53 -1.41
CA VAL A 135 -6.23 -20.12 -1.26
C VAL A 135 -6.35 -19.00 -0.23
N LEU A 136 -7.35 -18.12 -0.39
CA LEU A 136 -7.59 -16.97 0.47
C LEU A 136 -7.55 -17.31 1.97
N LYS A 137 -8.29 -18.35 2.40
CA LYS A 137 -8.34 -18.72 3.83
C LYS A 137 -6.96 -19.04 4.41
N GLN A 138 -6.08 -19.64 3.59
CA GLN A 138 -4.73 -20.02 4.00
C GLN A 138 -3.86 -18.78 4.17
N VAL A 139 -3.90 -17.85 3.22
CA VAL A 139 -3.12 -16.61 3.27
C VAL A 139 -3.53 -15.75 4.46
N ILE A 140 -4.85 -15.58 4.71
CA ILE A 140 -5.36 -14.87 5.88
C ILE A 140 -4.86 -15.52 7.18
N TRP A 141 -5.03 -16.83 7.30
CA TRP A 141 -4.74 -17.54 8.53
C TRP A 141 -3.25 -17.56 8.86
N GLN A 142 -2.41 -17.86 7.87
CA GLN A 142 -0.96 -17.90 8.07
C GLN A 142 -0.36 -16.49 8.14
N GLY A 143 -0.88 -15.51 7.40
CA GLY A 143 -0.50 -14.11 7.54
C GLY A 143 -0.75 -13.60 8.96
N ARG A 144 -1.93 -13.90 9.52
CA ARG A 144 -2.24 -13.62 10.92
C ARG A 144 -1.26 -14.32 11.87
N ASN A 145 -1.04 -15.63 11.72
CA ASN A 145 -0.14 -16.36 12.60
C ASN A 145 1.30 -15.84 12.53
N GLN A 146 1.77 -15.48 11.34
CA GLN A 146 3.06 -14.85 11.13
C GLN A 146 3.14 -13.53 11.89
N SER A 147 2.18 -12.64 11.70
CA SER A 147 2.15 -11.33 12.36
C SER A 147 2.10 -11.39 13.89
N THR A 148 1.57 -12.49 14.46
CA THR A 148 1.48 -12.69 15.91
C THR A 148 2.77 -13.29 16.49
N HIS A 149 3.44 -14.17 15.75
CA HIS A 149 4.54 -15.00 16.28
C HIS A 149 5.91 -14.72 15.62
N TRP A 150 6.04 -13.67 14.81
CA TRP A 150 7.28 -13.38 14.09
C TRP A 150 8.48 -13.14 15.03
N GLU A 151 8.26 -12.57 16.23
CA GLU A 151 9.31 -12.28 17.23
C GLU A 151 10.00 -13.55 17.76
N GLU A 152 9.35 -14.71 17.66
CA GLU A 152 9.92 -15.99 18.09
C GLU A 152 11.04 -16.46 17.15
N GLY A 153 11.11 -15.92 15.92
CA GLY A 153 12.11 -16.26 14.90
C GLY A 153 12.02 -17.69 14.36
N LYS A 154 11.00 -18.46 14.78
CA LYS A 154 10.80 -19.88 14.43
C LYS A 154 9.37 -20.12 13.95
N PRO A 155 8.98 -19.58 12.78
CA PRO A 155 7.63 -19.73 12.27
C PRO A 155 7.26 -21.21 12.08
N HIS A 156 6.01 -21.55 12.39
CA HIS A 156 5.49 -22.89 12.16
C HIS A 156 5.60 -23.31 10.69
N LYS A 157 5.58 -24.63 10.44
CA LYS A 157 5.72 -25.20 9.09
C LYS A 157 4.69 -24.62 8.11
N ALA A 158 3.43 -24.46 8.53
CA ALA A 158 2.38 -23.90 7.67
C ALA A 158 2.65 -22.44 7.27
N VAL A 159 3.19 -21.62 8.19
CA VAL A 159 3.62 -20.25 7.90
C VAL A 159 4.79 -20.24 6.93
N THR A 160 5.80 -21.08 7.17
CA THR A 160 6.96 -21.21 6.27
C THR A 160 6.53 -21.58 4.85
N VAL A 161 5.72 -22.63 4.69
CA VAL A 161 5.21 -23.02 3.37
C VAL A 161 4.43 -21.88 2.70
N CYS A 162 3.57 -21.21 3.47
CA CYS A 162 2.78 -20.09 2.94
C CYS A 162 3.67 -18.96 2.43
N PHE A 163 4.62 -18.49 3.23
CA PHE A 163 5.45 -17.34 2.89
C PHE A 163 6.55 -17.66 1.87
N ASP A 164 7.06 -18.89 1.83
CA ASP A 164 7.97 -19.33 0.77
C ASP A 164 7.26 -19.28 -0.60
N LEU A 165 6.00 -19.75 -0.66
CA LEU A 165 5.17 -19.65 -1.87
C LEU A 165 4.84 -18.19 -2.22
N LEU A 166 4.45 -17.36 -1.24
CA LEU A 166 4.21 -15.94 -1.49
C LEU A 166 5.47 -15.22 -1.99
N THR A 167 6.64 -15.59 -1.47
CA THR A 167 7.92 -15.03 -1.94
C THR A 167 8.19 -15.39 -3.40
N ALA A 168 7.91 -16.64 -3.78
CA ALA A 168 8.12 -17.13 -5.13
C ALA A 168 7.11 -16.56 -6.15
N GLU A 169 5.85 -16.37 -5.73
CA GLU A 169 4.74 -16.08 -6.65
C GLU A 169 4.29 -14.62 -6.62
N ALA A 170 4.37 -13.95 -5.48
CA ALA A 170 3.90 -12.57 -5.28
C ALA A 170 5.03 -11.55 -5.05
N GLY A 171 6.26 -12.00 -4.76
CA GLY A 171 7.46 -11.17 -4.81
C GLY A 171 8.35 -11.21 -3.56
N GLY A 172 9.56 -10.66 -3.70
CA GLY A 172 10.63 -10.71 -2.69
C GLY A 172 10.33 -10.00 -1.36
N GLN A 173 9.30 -9.15 -1.31
CA GLN A 173 8.86 -8.47 -0.08
C GLN A 173 8.40 -9.45 1.02
N PHE A 174 8.06 -10.69 0.66
CA PHE A 174 7.66 -11.74 1.61
C PHE A 174 8.83 -12.54 2.20
N ALA A 175 10.05 -12.39 1.66
CA ALA A 175 11.21 -13.14 2.11
C ALA A 175 11.60 -12.93 3.59
N PRO A 176 11.46 -11.74 4.21
CA PRO A 176 11.88 -11.50 5.58
C PRO A 176 10.83 -11.94 6.63
N TYR A 177 9.90 -12.84 6.30
CA TYR A 177 8.82 -13.28 7.21
C TYR A 177 9.30 -13.92 8.53
N LYS A 178 10.58 -14.30 8.63
CA LYS A 178 11.22 -14.84 9.84
C LYS A 178 11.69 -13.76 10.81
N THR A 179 11.84 -12.52 10.35
CA THR A 179 12.49 -11.44 11.12
C THR A 179 11.68 -10.16 11.16
N GLN A 180 10.56 -10.07 10.43
CA GLN A 180 9.72 -8.89 10.36
C GLN A 180 8.24 -9.27 10.38
N ASN A 181 7.39 -8.39 10.91
CA ASN A 181 5.95 -8.50 10.78
C ASN A 181 5.51 -8.08 9.37
N LEU A 182 4.97 -9.04 8.60
CA LEU A 182 4.57 -8.83 7.20
C LEU A 182 3.05 -8.66 7.02
N ALA A 183 2.34 -8.29 8.09
CA ALA A 183 0.89 -8.15 8.02
C ALA A 183 0.46 -7.10 7.00
N PHE A 184 1.19 -6.00 6.87
CA PHE A 184 0.83 -4.94 5.91
C PHE A 184 1.00 -5.44 4.48
N GLU A 185 2.08 -6.13 4.18
CA GLU A 185 2.35 -6.74 2.87
C GLU A 185 1.28 -7.77 2.50
N VAL A 186 0.80 -8.56 3.48
CA VAL A 186 -0.33 -9.48 3.27
C VAL A 186 -1.62 -8.71 3.01
N VAL A 187 -1.95 -7.67 3.79
CA VAL A 187 -3.14 -6.84 3.59
C VAL A 187 -3.12 -6.15 2.22
N THR A 188 -1.96 -5.66 1.78
CA THR A 188 -1.75 -5.11 0.43
C THR A 188 -1.95 -6.15 -0.65
N LEU A 189 -1.43 -7.37 -0.48
CA LEU A 189 -1.64 -8.48 -1.42
C LEU A 189 -3.11 -8.86 -1.57
N LEU A 190 -3.87 -8.80 -0.48
CA LEU A 190 -5.31 -9.06 -0.48
C LEU A 190 -6.13 -7.90 -1.04
N GLY A 191 -5.52 -6.73 -1.29
CA GLY A 191 -6.22 -5.56 -1.78
C GLY A 191 -7.21 -4.98 -0.77
N TRP A 192 -7.00 -5.18 0.52
CA TRP A 192 -7.90 -4.69 1.59
C TRP A 192 -7.69 -3.19 1.86
N ASP A 193 -7.91 -2.37 0.83
CA ASP A 193 -7.82 -0.91 0.83
C ASP A 193 -9.13 -0.19 1.24
N SER A 194 -10.20 -0.98 1.33
CA SER A 194 -11.56 -0.56 1.62
C SER A 194 -12.26 -1.66 2.41
N TYR A 195 -13.25 -1.28 3.21
CA TYR A 195 -14.01 -2.26 3.99
C TYR A 195 -14.81 -3.19 3.09
N GLU A 196 -15.26 -2.70 1.94
CA GLU A 196 -16.07 -3.43 0.98
C GLU A 196 -15.32 -4.63 0.39
N VAL A 197 -14.02 -4.47 0.06
CA VAL A 197 -13.18 -5.58 -0.42
C VAL A 197 -12.94 -6.59 0.71
N PHE A 198 -12.57 -6.10 1.89
CA PHE A 198 -12.41 -6.95 3.08
C PHE A 198 -13.68 -7.75 3.42
N GLU A 199 -14.84 -7.10 3.35
CA GLU A 199 -16.14 -7.70 3.61
C GLU A 199 -16.49 -8.77 2.57
N ALA A 200 -16.29 -8.46 1.28
CA ALA A 200 -16.54 -9.40 0.18
C ALA A 200 -15.70 -10.67 0.33
N ASP A 201 -14.43 -10.52 0.70
CA ASP A 201 -13.53 -11.64 0.95
C ASP A 201 -14.01 -12.51 2.10
N LEU A 202 -14.38 -11.91 3.23
CA LEU A 202 -14.89 -12.68 4.38
C LEU A 202 -16.23 -13.35 4.10
N ARG A 203 -17.10 -12.75 3.28
CA ARG A 203 -18.34 -13.37 2.81
C ARG A 203 -18.08 -14.57 1.90
N SER A 204 -17.00 -14.56 1.11
CA SER A 204 -16.62 -15.69 0.27
C SER A 204 -16.16 -16.93 1.06
N LEU A 205 -15.86 -16.74 2.35
CA LEU A 205 -15.42 -17.77 3.30
C LEU A 205 -16.56 -18.25 4.22
N ALA A 206 -17.81 -17.97 3.86
CA ALA A 206 -18.99 -18.22 4.70
C ALA A 206 -20.06 -19.10 4.06
#